data_AF-A0A6P2AF04-F1
#
_entry.id   AF-A0A6P2AF04-F1
#
_cell.length_a   1.000
_cell.length_b   1.000
_cell.length_c   1.000
_cell.angle_alpha   90.00
_cell.angle_beta   90.00
_cell.angle_gamma   90.00
#
_symmetry.space_group_name_H-M   'P 1'
#
loop_
_entity.id
_entity.type
_entity.pdbx_description
1 polymer ?
#
loop_
_entity_poly.entity_id
_entity_poly.type
_entity_poly.pdbx_seq_one_letter_code
_entity_poly.pdbx_strand_id
1 'polypeptide(L)'
;MNSDRNLNRIIAKRYRLVELIGTGAMGQVYRAEDKVLGNATVAVKFLSQTLLNDKMRERFEREATICANLAEKSIHIVGVRDYGIDENKVPYYIMEFLQGRALNDIIQEEEILLPRFLSLTRQICLGLDCAHKGIIFKGKHSPIIHRDIKPSNIYVLQDPTIGELVKVLDFGIAKLIQSDRSQTHSFMGTLAYCSPEQMEGKELDNRSDIYSLGIMMYEMLTNEMPILPETSSFPGWYKAHHEFPPKSFNPRLHISQDLQNVILKCLAKKPEARFQSVGEIIPILEKIPHQEQQNHYPEKPSAPKPPQLGSFPSQVTQTPTIISKVDEFYLQASWPMDKPQQKIVFPKTMNVGDGIYPTLWVMLEQQDIINRMSSIRYNQFLYLGSPHPMVLWITVLYHQEHGPRWLPCYLDFKTDSGLQIGRLLSDIGNYAILFFGLNEPQKCRHVMKSTIAPHQRDLLKQWSQGASGVKHYGKPQISKRLLKQEFEKLKPKIVEKLVKLRASQQSR
;
A
#
# COMPACT_ATOMS: atom_id res chain seq x y z
N MET A 1 -15.30 3.82 24.38
CA MET A 1 -14.55 2.57 24.16
C MET A 1 -15.55 1.50 23.74
N ASN A 2 -15.70 1.25 22.44
CA ASN A 2 -16.46 0.08 21.97
C ASN A 2 -15.50 -1.10 22.02
N SER A 3 -15.63 -1.95 23.04
CA SER A 3 -14.93 -3.24 23.06
C SER A 3 -15.47 -4.09 21.92
N ASP A 4 -14.58 -4.51 21.02
CA ASP A 4 -14.93 -5.46 19.97
C ASP A 4 -15.44 -6.76 20.61
N ARG A 5 -16.70 -7.10 20.35
CA ARG A 5 -17.39 -8.27 20.95
C ARG A 5 -16.76 -9.60 20.53
N ASN A 6 -15.97 -9.61 19.47
CA ASN A 6 -15.34 -10.82 18.97
C ASN A 6 -13.95 -11.07 19.57
N LEU A 7 -13.36 -10.12 20.29
CA LEU A 7 -12.02 -10.31 20.86
C LEU A 7 -12.04 -11.40 21.93
N ASN A 8 -11.13 -12.38 21.82
CA ASN A 8 -11.04 -13.60 22.65
C ASN A 8 -12.22 -14.58 22.53
N ARG A 9 -13.20 -14.32 21.66
CA ARG A 9 -14.29 -15.27 21.37
C ARG A 9 -13.70 -16.54 20.72
N ILE A 10 -14.20 -17.70 21.13
CA ILE A 10 -13.85 -18.99 20.53
C ILE A 10 -14.99 -19.44 19.62
N ILE A 11 -14.74 -19.53 18.32
CA ILE A 11 -15.69 -20.04 17.34
C ILE A 11 -15.38 -21.49 16.97
N ALA A 12 -16.42 -22.24 16.57
CA ALA A 12 -16.35 -23.69 16.31
C ALA A 12 -15.69 -24.51 17.44
N LYS A 13 -15.69 -23.99 18.68
CA LYS A 13 -14.94 -24.55 19.83
C LYS A 13 -13.44 -24.79 19.53
N ARG A 14 -12.87 -24.13 18.51
CA ARG A 14 -11.52 -24.41 17.99
C ARG A 14 -10.71 -23.15 17.73
N TYR A 15 -11.29 -22.10 17.17
CA TYR A 15 -10.55 -20.92 16.74
C TYR A 15 -10.78 -19.78 17.72
N ARG A 16 -9.73 -19.39 18.44
CA ARG A 16 -9.76 -18.23 19.34
C ARG A 16 -9.40 -16.97 18.57
N LEU A 17 -10.32 -16.01 18.49
CA LEU A 17 -10.08 -14.73 17.84
C LEU A 17 -9.17 -13.85 18.70
N VAL A 18 -8.01 -13.47 18.18
CA VAL A 18 -6.96 -12.77 18.94
C VAL A 18 -6.93 -11.28 18.64
N GLU A 19 -7.13 -10.90 17.37
CA GLU A 19 -6.97 -9.51 16.93
C GLU A 19 -7.81 -9.25 15.68
N LEU A 20 -8.53 -8.13 15.63
CA LEU A 20 -9.14 -7.63 14.40
C LEU A 20 -8.03 -7.07 13.48
N ILE A 21 -7.81 -7.69 12.33
CA ILE A 21 -6.75 -7.32 11.37
C ILE A 21 -7.28 -6.62 10.12
N GLY A 22 -8.60 -6.66 9.88
CA GLY A 22 -9.20 -5.96 8.74
C GLY A 22 -10.71 -5.74 8.91
N THR A 23 -11.22 -4.62 8.39
CA THR A 23 -12.65 -4.33 8.33
C THR A 23 -12.97 -3.65 7.01
N GLY A 24 -14.05 -4.06 6.35
CA GLY A 24 -14.51 -3.46 5.11
C GLY A 24 -15.95 -3.83 4.77
N ALA A 25 -16.40 -3.41 3.59
CA ALA A 25 -17.76 -3.65 3.11
C ALA A 25 -18.17 -5.14 3.09
N MET A 26 -17.20 -6.03 2.87
CA MET A 26 -17.40 -7.47 2.78
C MET A 26 -17.31 -8.19 4.13
N GLY A 27 -17.03 -7.46 5.21
CA GLY A 27 -17.01 -7.99 6.57
C GLY A 27 -15.72 -7.68 7.33
N GLN A 28 -15.40 -8.55 8.29
CA GLN A 28 -14.29 -8.36 9.24
C GLN A 28 -13.34 -9.56 9.19
N VAL A 29 -12.04 -9.30 9.27
CA VAL A 29 -11.00 -10.33 9.30
C VAL A 29 -10.28 -10.25 10.65
N TYR A 30 -10.16 -11.38 11.33
CA TYR A 30 -9.45 -11.52 12.59
C TYR A 30 -8.26 -12.44 12.43
N ARG A 31 -7.13 -12.12 13.05
CA ARG A 31 -6.10 -13.10 13.39
C ARG A 31 -6.64 -13.96 14.52
N ALA A 32 -6.50 -15.27 14.37
CA ALA A 32 -6.97 -16.24 15.35
C ALA A 32 -5.93 -17.35 15.56
N GLU A 33 -6.11 -18.11 16.63
CA GLU A 33 -5.31 -19.27 16.95
C GLU A 33 -6.18 -20.53 16.89
N ASP A 34 -5.71 -21.54 16.16
CA ASP A 34 -6.30 -22.87 16.14
C ASP A 34 -5.88 -23.65 17.39
N LYS A 35 -6.77 -23.75 18.37
CA LYS A 35 -6.49 -24.39 19.68
C LYS A 35 -6.24 -25.89 19.58
N VAL A 36 -6.71 -26.54 18.51
CA VAL A 36 -6.52 -27.98 18.29
C VAL A 36 -5.20 -28.25 17.57
N LEU A 37 -4.79 -27.35 16.67
CA LEU A 37 -3.52 -27.43 15.95
C LEU A 37 -2.42 -26.60 16.64
N GLY A 38 -2.20 -26.82 17.94
CA GLY A 38 -1.07 -26.23 18.66
C GLY A 38 -1.02 -24.69 18.70
N ASN A 39 -2.17 -24.01 18.63
CA ASN A 39 -2.29 -22.56 18.49
C ASN A 39 -1.71 -22.01 17.17
N ALA A 40 -1.73 -22.81 16.10
CA ALA A 40 -1.36 -22.34 14.77
C ALA A 40 -2.13 -21.06 14.41
N THR A 41 -1.43 -20.06 13.91
CA THR A 41 -2.05 -18.78 13.53
C THR A 41 -2.82 -18.95 12.22
N VAL A 42 -4.07 -18.49 12.23
CA VAL A 42 -4.98 -18.49 11.08
C VAL A 42 -5.67 -17.13 10.95
N ALA A 43 -6.27 -16.86 9.80
CA ALA A 43 -7.16 -15.71 9.61
C ALA A 43 -8.61 -16.19 9.54
N VAL A 44 -9.50 -15.53 10.26
CA VAL A 44 -10.95 -15.79 10.23
C VAL A 44 -11.64 -14.59 9.62
N LYS A 45 -12.33 -14.79 8.50
CA LYS A 45 -13.14 -13.75 7.88
C LYS A 45 -14.62 -14.00 8.15
N PHE A 46 -15.25 -13.07 8.88
CA PHE A 46 -16.69 -12.96 8.99
C PHE A 46 -17.22 -12.14 7.83
N LEU A 47 -18.30 -12.60 7.21
CA LEU A 47 -18.96 -11.87 6.13
C LEU A 47 -19.95 -10.85 6.69
N SER A 48 -20.16 -9.75 5.97
CA SER A 48 -21.03 -8.65 6.43
C SER A 48 -22.53 -8.97 6.41
N GLN A 49 -22.96 -10.04 5.75
CA GLN A 49 -24.37 -10.42 5.62
C GLN A 49 -24.70 -11.67 6.43
N THR A 50 -25.72 -11.56 7.29
CA THR A 50 -26.33 -12.72 7.97
C THR A 50 -27.08 -13.58 6.96
N LEU A 51 -26.99 -14.89 7.11
CA LEU A 51 -27.75 -15.83 6.29
C LEU A 51 -29.22 -15.82 6.71
N LEU A 52 -30.09 -15.43 5.79
CA LEU A 52 -31.52 -15.24 6.05
C LEU A 52 -32.37 -16.46 5.68
N ASN A 53 -31.87 -17.34 4.80
CA ASN A 53 -32.57 -18.53 4.33
C ASN A 53 -31.59 -19.68 4.03
N ASP A 54 -32.12 -20.90 3.88
CA ASP A 54 -31.31 -22.10 3.65
C ASP A 54 -30.62 -22.10 2.28
N LYS A 55 -31.22 -21.48 1.25
CA LYS A 55 -30.60 -21.33 -0.08
C LYS A 55 -29.29 -20.52 -0.02
N MET A 56 -29.26 -19.43 0.75
CA MET A 56 -28.05 -18.64 0.98
C MET A 56 -27.00 -19.45 1.74
N ARG A 57 -27.41 -20.26 2.72
CA ARG A 57 -26.54 -21.17 3.46
C ARG A 57 -25.91 -22.21 2.54
N GLU A 58 -26.72 -22.96 1.80
CA GLU A 58 -26.25 -23.99 0.86
C GLU A 58 -25.29 -23.42 -0.18
N ARG A 59 -25.55 -22.20 -0.66
CA ARG A 59 -24.66 -21.50 -1.58
C ARG A 59 -23.33 -21.15 -0.90
N PHE A 60 -23.36 -20.59 0.31
CA PHE A 60 -22.13 -20.30 1.05
C PHE A 60 -21.30 -21.56 1.29
N GLU A 61 -21.91 -22.64 1.78
CA GLU A 61 -21.22 -23.91 2.05
C GLU A 61 -20.63 -24.52 0.78
N ARG A 62 -21.39 -24.50 -0.32
CA ARG A 62 -20.92 -24.92 -1.64
C ARG A 62 -19.67 -24.14 -2.05
N GLU A 63 -19.74 -22.82 -2.06
CA GLU A 63 -18.63 -21.98 -2.55
C GLU A 63 -17.40 -22.06 -1.65
N ALA A 64 -17.59 -22.07 -0.32
CA ALA A 64 -16.50 -22.25 0.62
C ALA A 64 -15.78 -23.60 0.42
N THR A 65 -16.54 -24.68 0.19
CA THR A 65 -15.99 -26.00 -0.09
C THR A 65 -15.22 -26.03 -1.41
N ILE A 66 -15.78 -25.41 -2.47
CA ILE A 66 -15.10 -25.35 -3.77
C ILE A 66 -13.80 -24.54 -3.64
N CYS A 67 -13.81 -23.41 -2.93
CA CYS A 67 -12.61 -22.61 -2.69
C CYS A 67 -11.53 -23.36 -1.90
N ALA A 68 -11.92 -24.12 -0.87
CA ALA A 68 -10.99 -24.95 -0.10
C ALA A 68 -10.28 -25.98 -1.00
N ASN A 69 -11.06 -26.75 -1.78
CA ASN A 69 -10.53 -27.74 -2.72
C ASN A 69 -9.70 -27.10 -3.85
N LEU A 70 -10.04 -25.89 -4.27
CA LEU A 70 -9.30 -25.17 -5.30
C LEU A 70 -7.92 -24.74 -4.80
N ALA A 71 -7.81 -24.31 -3.55
CA ALA A 71 -6.54 -23.87 -2.97
C ALA A 71 -5.51 -25.02 -2.85
N GLU A 72 -5.96 -26.27 -2.77
CA GLU A 72 -5.08 -27.44 -2.82
C GLU A 72 -4.42 -27.64 -4.20
N LYS A 73 -5.01 -27.09 -5.26
CA LYS A 73 -4.50 -27.24 -6.64
C LYS A 73 -3.50 -26.16 -7.05
N SER A 74 -3.44 -25.04 -6.35
CA SER A 74 -2.57 -23.93 -6.70
C SER A 74 -2.04 -23.19 -5.48
N ILE A 75 -0.72 -23.13 -5.37
CA ILE A 75 -0.02 -22.36 -4.34
C ILE A 75 -0.31 -20.85 -4.41
N HIS A 76 -0.77 -20.37 -5.57
CA HIS A 76 -1.09 -18.96 -5.83
C HIS A 76 -2.51 -18.56 -5.38
N ILE A 77 -3.23 -19.45 -4.73
CA ILE A 77 -4.56 -19.21 -4.16
C ILE A 77 -4.44 -19.29 -2.65
N VAL A 78 -5.15 -18.43 -1.93
CA VAL A 78 -5.19 -18.51 -0.47
C VAL A 78 -5.87 -19.80 -0.01
N GLY A 79 -5.20 -20.52 0.90
CA GLY A 79 -5.70 -21.74 1.51
C GLY A 79 -6.87 -21.48 2.44
N VAL A 80 -8.09 -21.84 2.01
CA VAL A 80 -9.27 -21.94 2.87
C VAL A 80 -9.30 -23.33 3.50
N ARG A 81 -9.38 -23.39 4.84
CA ARG A 81 -9.25 -24.65 5.60
C ARG A 81 -10.55 -25.14 6.18
N ASP A 82 -11.41 -24.22 6.57
CA ASP A 82 -12.66 -24.52 7.27
C ASP A 82 -13.65 -23.36 7.07
N TYR A 83 -14.93 -23.60 7.35
CA TYR A 83 -15.98 -22.59 7.33
C TYR A 83 -17.08 -22.93 8.32
N GLY A 84 -17.89 -21.93 8.66
CA GLY A 84 -19.00 -22.13 9.55
C GLY A 84 -19.94 -20.95 9.62
N ILE A 85 -20.90 -21.08 10.52
CA ILE A 85 -21.91 -20.07 10.79
C ILE A 85 -21.95 -19.87 12.30
N ASP A 86 -21.91 -18.61 12.70
CA ASP A 86 -21.92 -18.23 14.11
C ASP A 86 -23.35 -18.23 14.70
N GLU A 87 -23.48 -18.04 16.02
CA GLU A 87 -24.79 -18.01 16.70
C GLU A 87 -25.76 -16.94 16.19
N ASN A 88 -25.25 -15.89 15.53
CA ASN A 88 -26.03 -14.82 14.91
C ASN A 88 -26.32 -15.08 13.43
N LYS A 89 -26.09 -16.31 12.95
CA LYS A 89 -26.20 -16.70 11.53
C LYS A 89 -25.24 -15.93 10.61
N VAL A 90 -24.14 -15.41 11.14
CA VAL A 90 -23.09 -14.76 10.35
C VAL A 90 -22.14 -15.84 9.82
N PRO A 91 -22.00 -16.00 8.50
CA PRO A 91 -21.06 -16.94 7.92
C PRO A 91 -19.63 -16.44 8.09
N TYR A 92 -18.72 -17.38 8.35
CA TYR A 92 -17.30 -17.12 8.43
C TYR A 92 -16.50 -18.25 7.77
N TYR A 93 -15.29 -17.94 7.30
CA TYR A 93 -14.35 -18.96 6.86
C TYR A 93 -12.95 -18.72 7.43
N ILE A 94 -12.22 -19.82 7.59
CA ILE A 94 -10.87 -19.86 8.12
C ILE A 94 -9.92 -20.04 6.94
N MET A 95 -8.94 -19.16 6.84
CA MET A 95 -7.90 -19.21 5.85
C MET A 95 -6.53 -19.13 6.49
N GLU A 96 -5.49 -19.50 5.73
CA GLU A 96 -4.12 -19.31 6.15
C GLU A 96 -3.84 -17.83 6.51
N PHE A 97 -3.07 -17.62 7.58
CA PHE A 97 -2.63 -16.28 7.94
C PHE A 97 -1.40 -15.91 7.10
N LEU A 98 -1.58 -14.95 6.19
CA LEU A 98 -0.52 -14.54 5.27
C LEU A 98 0.39 -13.49 5.91
N GLN A 99 1.68 -13.81 5.97
CA GLN A 99 2.73 -12.87 6.37
C GLN A 99 3.38 -12.27 5.12
N GLY A 100 2.70 -11.27 4.55
CA GLY A 100 3.11 -10.59 3.33
C GLY A 100 2.55 -9.19 3.24
N ARG A 101 2.73 -8.55 2.09
CA ARG A 101 2.18 -7.22 1.79
C ARG A 101 1.10 -7.35 0.73
N ALA A 102 0.03 -6.56 0.86
CA ALA A 102 -0.92 -6.41 -0.24
C ALA A 102 -0.22 -5.71 -1.42
N LEU A 103 -0.55 -6.12 -2.65
CA LEU A 103 0.00 -5.51 -3.87
C LEU A 103 -0.37 -4.03 -3.96
N ASN A 104 -1.52 -3.63 -3.43
CA ASN A 104 -1.89 -2.21 -3.30
C ASN A 104 -0.83 -1.40 -2.55
N ASP A 105 -0.32 -1.93 -1.43
CA ASP A 105 0.67 -1.22 -0.62
C ASP A 105 2.03 -1.20 -1.32
N ILE A 106 2.34 -2.25 -2.10
CA ILE A 106 3.55 -2.32 -2.93
C ILE A 106 3.52 -1.24 -4.02
N ILE A 107 2.45 -1.20 -4.82
CA ILE A 107 2.26 -0.18 -5.87
C ILE A 107 2.33 1.24 -5.29
N GLN A 108 1.81 1.46 -4.08
CA GLN A 108 1.82 2.78 -3.43
C GLN A 108 3.17 3.21 -2.86
N GLU A 109 4.04 2.26 -2.50
CA GLU A 109 5.30 2.53 -1.80
C GLU A 109 6.52 2.50 -2.71
N GLU A 110 6.49 1.71 -3.79
CA GLU A 110 7.64 1.50 -4.67
C GLU A 110 7.22 1.25 -6.13
N GLU A 111 8.13 1.59 -7.05
CA GLU A 111 7.96 1.28 -8.48
C GLU A 111 8.24 -0.21 -8.73
N ILE A 112 7.34 -0.89 -9.44
CA ILE A 112 7.51 -2.30 -9.78
C ILE A 112 8.27 -2.40 -11.10
N LEU A 113 9.57 -2.72 -11.01
CA LEU A 113 10.40 -2.95 -12.20
C LEU A 113 9.86 -4.10 -13.05
N LEU A 114 10.08 -4.01 -14.36
CA LEU A 114 9.55 -4.95 -15.36
C LEU A 114 9.76 -6.44 -15.01
N PRO A 115 10.95 -6.90 -14.55
CA PRO A 115 11.13 -8.31 -14.20
C PRO A 115 10.22 -8.77 -13.05
N ARG A 116 10.08 -7.93 -12.02
CA ARG A 116 9.19 -8.19 -10.89
C ARG A 116 7.73 -8.14 -11.33
N PHE A 117 7.34 -7.16 -12.14
CA PHE A 117 6.00 -7.08 -12.73
C PHE A 117 5.62 -8.35 -13.49
N LEU A 118 6.50 -8.84 -14.37
CA LEU A 118 6.26 -10.05 -15.15
C LEU A 118 6.10 -11.28 -14.25
N SER A 119 6.98 -11.42 -13.24
CA SER A 119 6.90 -12.50 -12.25
C SER A 119 5.59 -12.47 -11.46
N LEU A 120 5.24 -11.33 -10.88
CA LEU A 120 4.01 -11.18 -10.09
C LEU A 120 2.77 -11.45 -10.95
N THR A 121 2.70 -10.85 -12.14
CA THR A 121 1.57 -11.01 -13.07
C THR A 121 1.42 -12.46 -13.50
N ARG A 122 2.52 -13.16 -13.79
CA ARG A 122 2.49 -14.59 -14.13
C ARG A 122 1.90 -15.42 -13.00
N GLN A 123 2.31 -15.19 -11.76
CA GLN A 123 1.78 -15.92 -10.59
C GLN A 123 0.28 -15.65 -10.37
N ILE A 124 -0.17 -14.40 -10.56
CA ILE A 124 -1.60 -14.04 -10.52
C ILE A 124 -2.35 -14.81 -11.61
N CYS A 125 -1.82 -14.82 -12.84
CA CYS A 125 -2.41 -15.55 -13.96
C CYS A 125 -2.53 -17.05 -13.67
N LEU A 126 -1.51 -17.67 -13.07
CA LEU A 126 -1.55 -19.09 -12.68
C LEU A 126 -2.64 -19.37 -11.64
N GLY A 127 -2.84 -18.48 -10.66
CA GLY A 127 -3.94 -18.57 -9.70
C GLY A 127 -5.32 -18.46 -10.38
N LEU A 128 -5.49 -17.49 -11.28
CA LEU A 128 -6.76 -17.28 -11.99
C LEU A 128 -7.07 -18.40 -12.97
N ASP A 129 -6.09 -18.86 -13.75
CA ASP A 129 -6.26 -19.97 -14.69
C ASP A 129 -6.69 -21.26 -13.97
N CYS A 130 -6.10 -21.55 -12.80
CA CYS A 130 -6.52 -22.66 -11.95
C CYS A 130 -7.99 -22.53 -11.53
N ALA A 131 -8.41 -21.34 -11.07
CA ALA A 131 -9.78 -21.07 -10.66
C ALA A 131 -10.79 -21.16 -11.82
N HIS A 132 -10.44 -20.60 -12.98
CA HIS A 132 -11.27 -20.60 -14.18
C HIS A 132 -11.43 -22.00 -14.76
N LYS A 133 -10.39 -22.83 -14.70
CA LYS A 133 -10.47 -24.27 -15.02
C LYS A 133 -11.34 -25.01 -14.01
N GLY A 134 -11.39 -24.58 -12.75
CA GLY A 134 -12.32 -25.10 -11.76
C GLY A 134 -11.98 -26.51 -11.26
N ILE A 135 -12.96 -27.08 -10.56
CA ILE A 135 -12.85 -28.41 -9.96
C ILE A 135 -14.10 -29.24 -10.23
N ILE A 136 -14.00 -30.55 -10.07
CA ILE A 136 -15.16 -31.43 -10.03
C ILE A 136 -15.71 -31.38 -8.61
N PHE A 137 -16.95 -30.90 -8.46
CA PHE A 137 -17.67 -30.89 -7.19
C PHE A 137 -19.02 -31.56 -7.38
N LYS A 138 -19.29 -32.63 -6.60
CA LYS A 138 -20.51 -33.45 -6.72
C LYS A 138 -20.81 -33.89 -8.17
N GLY A 139 -19.78 -34.34 -8.89
CA GLY A 139 -19.90 -34.83 -10.27
C GLY A 139 -20.08 -33.73 -11.34
N LYS A 140 -20.05 -32.45 -10.96
CA LYS A 140 -20.18 -31.31 -11.89
C LYS A 140 -18.90 -30.49 -11.95
N HIS A 141 -18.49 -30.14 -13.16
CA HIS A 141 -17.42 -29.19 -13.39
C HIS A 141 -17.83 -27.79 -12.90
N SER A 142 -17.07 -27.22 -11.98
CA SER A 142 -17.41 -25.98 -11.29
C SER A 142 -16.26 -24.96 -11.45
N PRO A 143 -16.28 -24.14 -12.52
CA PRO A 143 -15.35 -23.02 -12.67
C PRO A 143 -15.69 -21.90 -11.67
N ILE A 144 -14.65 -21.23 -11.17
CA ILE A 144 -14.82 -20.09 -10.25
C ILE A 144 -14.36 -18.82 -10.95
N ILE A 145 -15.22 -17.80 -10.95
CA ILE A 145 -14.90 -16.44 -11.37
C ILE A 145 -14.68 -15.62 -10.10
N HIS A 146 -13.58 -14.89 -10.04
CA HIS A 146 -13.16 -14.15 -8.85
C HIS A 146 -14.05 -12.92 -8.60
N ARG A 147 -14.36 -12.15 -9.65
CA ARG A 147 -15.24 -10.96 -9.66
C ARG A 147 -14.71 -9.73 -8.93
N ASP A 148 -13.60 -9.82 -8.18
CA ASP A 148 -13.00 -8.70 -7.42
C ASP A 148 -11.47 -8.58 -7.58
N ILE A 149 -10.94 -8.77 -8.79
CA ILE A 149 -9.50 -8.62 -9.01
C ILE A 149 -9.10 -7.16 -8.88
N LYS A 150 -8.20 -6.88 -7.93
CA LYS A 150 -7.62 -5.56 -7.64
C LYS A 150 -6.38 -5.75 -6.75
N PRO A 151 -5.46 -4.76 -6.69
CA PRO A 151 -4.24 -4.88 -5.90
C PRO A 151 -4.45 -5.21 -4.42
N SER A 152 -5.53 -4.77 -3.79
CA SER A 152 -5.78 -5.06 -2.37
C SER A 152 -6.14 -6.52 -2.08
N ASN A 153 -6.49 -7.31 -3.11
CA ASN A 153 -6.83 -8.74 -2.99
C ASN A 153 -5.68 -9.65 -3.47
N ILE A 154 -4.52 -9.08 -3.77
CA ILE A 154 -3.31 -9.82 -4.14
C ILE A 154 -2.29 -9.62 -3.03
N TYR A 155 -1.77 -10.70 -2.47
CA TYR A 155 -0.73 -10.67 -1.44
C TYR A 155 0.59 -11.20 -2.00
N VAL A 156 1.68 -10.51 -1.67
CA VAL A 156 3.05 -10.92 -1.98
C VAL A 156 3.76 -11.29 -0.68
N LEU A 157 4.15 -12.55 -0.58
CA LEU A 157 4.87 -13.15 0.53
C LEU A 157 6.33 -13.39 0.16
N GLN A 158 7.20 -13.51 1.15
CA GLN A 158 8.56 -14.01 0.95
C GLN A 158 8.60 -15.49 1.33
N ASP A 159 8.72 -16.33 0.32
CA ASP A 159 8.95 -17.76 0.45
C ASP A 159 10.47 -18.04 0.43
N PRO A 160 11.01 -18.79 1.41
CA PRO A 160 12.45 -19.08 1.49
C PRO A 160 13.01 -19.85 0.28
N THR A 161 12.16 -20.58 -0.45
CA THR A 161 12.57 -21.50 -1.52
C THR A 161 12.46 -20.84 -2.89
N ILE A 162 11.37 -20.10 -3.12
CA ILE A 162 11.05 -19.55 -4.45
C ILE A 162 11.09 -18.01 -4.52
N GLY A 163 11.39 -17.33 -3.40
CA GLY A 163 11.41 -15.87 -3.32
C GLY A 163 10.00 -15.30 -3.19
N GLU A 164 9.63 -14.33 -4.02
CA GLU A 164 8.30 -13.73 -3.93
C GLU A 164 7.20 -14.71 -4.37
N LEU A 165 6.31 -15.07 -3.44
CA LEU A 165 5.12 -15.87 -3.69
C LEU A 165 3.88 -14.98 -3.69
N VAL A 166 3.14 -14.96 -4.79
CA VAL A 166 1.85 -14.29 -4.89
C VAL A 166 0.72 -15.22 -4.49
N LYS A 167 -0.21 -14.73 -3.66
CA LYS A 167 -1.48 -15.37 -3.34
C LYS A 167 -2.66 -14.45 -3.65
N VAL A 168 -3.61 -14.96 -4.42
CA VAL A 168 -4.89 -14.31 -4.71
C VAL A 168 -5.89 -14.63 -3.59
N LEU A 169 -6.49 -13.60 -3.01
CA LEU A 169 -7.44 -13.70 -1.89
C LEU A 169 -8.88 -13.60 -2.37
N ASP A 170 -9.82 -14.17 -1.61
CA ASP A 170 -11.26 -13.87 -1.73
C ASP A 170 -11.93 -14.27 -3.07
N PHE A 171 -11.76 -15.53 -3.48
CA PHE A 171 -12.45 -16.14 -4.63
C PHE A 171 -13.98 -16.23 -4.45
N GLY A 172 -14.68 -15.10 -4.58
CA GLY A 172 -16.12 -15.06 -4.81
C GLY A 172 -17.06 -15.42 -3.64
N ILE A 173 -16.56 -16.05 -2.55
CA ILE A 173 -17.37 -16.50 -1.39
C ILE A 173 -18.28 -15.36 -0.88
N ALA A 174 -17.74 -14.16 -0.73
CA ALA A 174 -18.48 -13.00 -0.23
C ALA A 174 -19.46 -12.40 -1.25
N LYS A 175 -19.15 -12.46 -2.56
CA LYS A 175 -19.93 -11.82 -3.62
C LYS A 175 -21.15 -12.63 -4.06
N LEU A 176 -21.09 -13.96 -3.91
CA LEU A 176 -22.19 -14.85 -4.30
C LEU A 176 -23.39 -14.78 -3.34
N ILE A 177 -23.15 -14.50 -2.06
CA ILE A 177 -24.21 -14.27 -1.06
C ILE A 177 -25.02 -13.00 -1.37
N GLN A 178 -24.37 -11.98 -1.96
CA GLN A 178 -25.01 -10.69 -2.27
C GLN A 178 -25.94 -10.74 -3.49
N SER A 179 -25.74 -11.71 -4.39
CA SER A 179 -26.45 -11.79 -5.69
C SER A 179 -27.92 -12.22 -5.62
N ASP A 180 -28.43 -12.67 -4.46
CA ASP A 180 -29.85 -13.06 -4.31
C ASP A 180 -30.79 -11.85 -4.12
N ARG A 181 -30.25 -10.63 -3.99
CA ARG A 181 -31.02 -9.40 -4.02
C ARG A 181 -30.85 -8.71 -5.36
N SER A 182 -31.98 -8.43 -6.01
CA SER A 182 -32.16 -7.43 -7.09
C SER A 182 -31.87 -6.00 -6.64
N GLN A 183 -30.91 -5.81 -5.72
CA GLN A 183 -30.47 -4.51 -5.25
C GLN A 183 -29.19 -4.13 -6.01
N THR A 184 -29.42 -3.46 -7.12
CA THR A 184 -28.49 -2.60 -7.88
C THR A 184 -27.87 -1.46 -7.05
N HIS A 185 -27.94 -1.50 -5.72
CA HIS A 185 -27.58 -0.39 -4.83
C HIS A 185 -26.56 -0.71 -3.73
N SER A 186 -25.98 -1.92 -3.68
CA SER A 186 -24.88 -2.20 -2.74
C SER A 186 -23.59 -2.68 -3.43
N PHE A 187 -23.28 -2.14 -4.61
CA PHE A 187 -21.91 -2.22 -5.16
C PHE A 187 -20.99 -1.32 -4.33
N MET A 188 -20.75 -1.69 -3.07
CA MET A 188 -19.82 -1.02 -2.17
C MET A 188 -18.43 -1.68 -2.29
N GLY A 189 -18.00 -1.87 -3.54
CA GLY A 189 -16.69 -2.35 -3.94
C GLY A 189 -16.09 -1.42 -4.99
N THR A 190 -14.77 -1.45 -5.14
CA THR A 190 -13.98 -0.52 -5.94
C THR A 190 -14.38 -0.53 -7.42
N LEU A 191 -15.30 0.36 -7.81
CA LEU A 191 -15.85 0.46 -9.18
C LEU A 191 -14.75 0.56 -10.24
N ALA A 192 -13.59 1.10 -9.86
CA ALA A 192 -12.42 1.34 -10.70
C ALA A 192 -11.86 0.10 -11.43
N TYR A 193 -12.14 -1.11 -10.95
CA TYR A 193 -11.67 -2.37 -11.55
C TYR A 193 -12.80 -3.19 -12.18
N CYS A 194 -14.06 -2.74 -12.11
CA CYS A 194 -15.18 -3.52 -12.61
C CYS A 194 -15.19 -3.58 -14.13
N SER A 195 -15.49 -4.76 -14.69
CA SER A 195 -15.74 -4.89 -16.12
C SER A 195 -17.08 -4.25 -16.52
N PRO A 196 -17.23 -3.78 -17.76
CA PRO A 196 -18.49 -3.21 -18.27
C PRO A 196 -19.71 -4.10 -17.97
N GLU A 197 -19.62 -5.40 -18.30
CA GLU A 197 -20.70 -6.37 -18.09
C GLU A 197 -21.04 -6.62 -16.61
N GLN A 198 -20.05 -6.45 -15.72
CA GLN A 198 -20.28 -6.50 -14.27
C GLN A 198 -21.04 -5.28 -13.77
N MET A 199 -20.81 -4.10 -14.36
CA MET A 199 -21.58 -2.89 -14.03
C MET A 199 -23.02 -2.95 -14.57
N GLU A 200 -23.24 -3.67 -15.66
CA GLU A 200 -24.57 -3.93 -16.22
C GLU A 200 -25.35 -5.02 -15.44
N GLY A 201 -24.70 -5.71 -14.51
CA GLY A 201 -25.31 -6.83 -13.78
C GLY A 201 -25.59 -8.05 -14.66
N LYS A 202 -24.87 -8.22 -15.77
CA LYS A 202 -24.97 -9.40 -16.63
C LYS A 202 -24.34 -10.62 -15.96
N GLU A 203 -24.69 -11.81 -16.46
CA GLU A 203 -23.96 -13.03 -16.11
C GLU A 203 -22.49 -12.88 -16.53
N LEU A 204 -21.60 -13.16 -15.59
CA LEU A 204 -20.16 -13.01 -15.77
C LEU A 204 -19.54 -14.33 -16.17
N ASP A 205 -18.46 -14.24 -16.94
CA ASP A 205 -17.53 -15.33 -17.19
C ASP A 205 -16.11 -14.94 -16.79
N ASN A 206 -15.13 -15.80 -17.07
CA ASN A 206 -13.73 -15.57 -16.73
C ASN A 206 -13.13 -14.32 -17.39
N ARG A 207 -13.72 -13.82 -18.48
CA ARG A 207 -13.24 -12.64 -19.21
C ARG A 207 -13.51 -11.34 -18.45
N SER A 208 -14.40 -11.36 -17.45
CA SER A 208 -14.57 -10.25 -16.50
C SER A 208 -13.36 -10.08 -15.57
N ASP A 209 -12.75 -11.18 -15.12
CA ASP A 209 -11.51 -11.15 -14.35
C ASP A 209 -10.33 -10.68 -15.22
N ILE A 210 -10.30 -11.04 -16.50
CA ILE A 210 -9.27 -10.59 -17.46
C ILE A 210 -9.30 -9.07 -17.63
N TYR A 211 -10.48 -8.46 -17.70
CA TYR A 211 -10.60 -6.99 -17.75
C TYR A 211 -10.01 -6.35 -16.49
N SER A 212 -10.42 -6.86 -15.32
CA SER A 212 -9.96 -6.38 -14.02
C SER A 212 -8.44 -6.54 -13.85
N LEU A 213 -7.88 -7.66 -14.33
CA LEU A 213 -6.45 -7.91 -14.43
C LEU A 213 -5.75 -6.89 -15.35
N GLY A 214 -6.36 -6.53 -16.48
CA GLY A 214 -5.86 -5.47 -17.37
C GLY A 214 -5.73 -4.13 -16.67
N ILE A 215 -6.72 -3.73 -15.87
CA ILE A 215 -6.68 -2.50 -15.08
C ILE A 215 -5.52 -2.54 -14.08
N MET A 216 -5.41 -3.65 -13.35
CA MET A 216 -4.36 -3.85 -12.34
C MET A 216 -2.96 -3.89 -12.96
N MET A 217 -2.77 -4.57 -14.10
CA MET A 217 -1.48 -4.62 -14.79
C MET A 217 -1.03 -3.23 -15.26
N TYR A 218 -1.96 -2.41 -15.77
CA TYR A 218 -1.67 -1.03 -16.13
C TYR A 218 -1.23 -0.23 -14.90
N GLU A 219 -1.96 -0.35 -13.78
CA GLU A 219 -1.64 0.33 -12.54
C GLU A 219 -0.28 -0.10 -11.97
N MET A 220 0.05 -1.39 -11.99
CA MET A 220 1.35 -1.89 -11.53
C MET A 220 2.53 -1.29 -12.30
N LEU A 221 2.37 -1.02 -13.61
CA LEU A 221 3.43 -0.48 -14.46
C LEU A 221 3.51 1.05 -14.45
N THR A 222 2.40 1.73 -14.15
CA THR A 222 2.29 3.19 -14.34
C THR A 222 2.03 3.95 -13.06
N ASN A 223 1.63 3.26 -11.97
CA ASN A 223 1.06 3.84 -10.76
C ASN A 223 -0.16 4.74 -11.01
N GLU A 224 -0.78 4.63 -12.18
CA GLU A 224 -1.98 5.36 -12.58
C GLU A 224 -3.10 4.40 -13.00
N MET A 225 -4.34 4.89 -12.96
CA MET A 225 -5.47 4.15 -13.54
C MET A 225 -5.54 4.38 -15.06
N PRO A 226 -5.76 3.33 -15.87
CA PRO A 226 -5.92 3.48 -17.31
C PRO A 226 -7.20 4.22 -17.69
N ILE A 227 -8.23 4.18 -16.84
CA ILE A 227 -9.54 4.78 -17.05
C ILE A 227 -9.91 5.54 -15.79
N LEU A 228 -10.27 6.81 -15.94
CA LEU A 228 -10.71 7.67 -14.85
C LEU A 228 -12.09 8.24 -15.20
N PRO A 229 -13.04 8.26 -14.25
CA PRO A 229 -14.35 8.81 -14.50
C PRO A 229 -14.35 10.33 -14.36
N GLU A 230 -15.32 10.98 -14.98
CA GLU A 230 -15.58 12.41 -14.76
C GLU A 230 -16.03 12.68 -13.31
N THR A 231 -16.74 11.72 -12.70
CA THR A 231 -17.17 11.77 -11.30
C THR A 231 -16.99 10.42 -10.63
N SER A 232 -16.61 10.38 -9.35
CA SER A 232 -16.44 9.12 -8.59
C SER A 232 -17.76 8.41 -8.24
N SER A 233 -18.85 8.70 -8.98
CA SER A 233 -20.17 8.10 -8.83
C SER A 233 -20.30 6.83 -9.67
N PHE A 234 -21.31 5.99 -9.38
CA PHE A 234 -21.60 4.82 -10.21
C PHE A 234 -21.84 5.19 -11.69
N PRO A 235 -22.68 6.19 -12.05
CA PRO A 235 -22.83 6.62 -13.44
C PRO A 235 -21.53 7.08 -14.10
N GLY A 236 -20.68 7.79 -13.35
CA GLY A 236 -19.37 8.24 -13.84
C GLY A 236 -18.45 7.08 -14.19
N TRP A 237 -18.33 6.10 -13.31
CA TRP A 237 -17.58 4.87 -13.58
C TRP A 237 -18.21 4.02 -14.67
N TYR A 238 -19.55 3.92 -14.72
CA TYR A 238 -20.27 3.19 -15.76
C TYR A 238 -19.90 3.74 -17.14
N LYS A 239 -20.03 5.06 -17.33
CA LYS A 239 -19.64 5.75 -18.56
C LYS A 239 -18.16 5.53 -18.88
N ALA A 240 -17.27 5.69 -17.89
CA ALA A 240 -15.84 5.54 -18.10
C ALA A 240 -15.46 4.13 -18.58
N HIS A 241 -16.00 3.09 -17.94
CA HIS A 241 -15.71 1.71 -18.33
C HIS A 241 -16.30 1.35 -19.69
N HIS A 242 -17.43 1.93 -20.11
CA HIS A 242 -18.06 1.64 -21.41
C HIS A 242 -17.47 2.45 -22.57
N GLU A 243 -17.19 3.74 -22.37
CA GLU A 243 -16.95 4.69 -23.46
C GLU A 243 -15.52 5.17 -23.53
N PHE A 244 -14.83 5.34 -22.40
CA PHE A 244 -13.53 6.01 -22.40
C PHE A 244 -12.43 5.06 -22.87
N PRO A 245 -11.56 5.48 -23.80
CA PRO A 245 -10.39 4.70 -24.16
C PRO A 245 -9.42 4.64 -22.96
N PRO A 246 -8.70 3.53 -22.77
CA PRO A 246 -7.58 3.49 -21.85
C PRO A 246 -6.54 4.56 -22.22
N LYS A 247 -5.93 5.20 -21.21
CA LYS A 247 -4.78 6.07 -21.39
C LYS A 247 -3.64 5.34 -22.10
N SER A 248 -2.92 6.04 -22.97
CA SER A 248 -1.68 5.51 -23.55
C SER A 248 -0.59 5.36 -22.48
N PHE A 249 0.36 4.46 -22.74
CA PHE A 249 1.53 4.33 -21.88
C PHE A 249 2.51 5.49 -22.12
N ASN A 250 3.10 6.00 -21.05
CA ASN A 250 4.16 7.01 -21.16
C ASN A 250 5.42 6.37 -21.78
N PRO A 251 5.95 6.89 -22.91
CA PRO A 251 7.12 6.32 -23.58
C PRO A 251 8.36 6.20 -22.67
N ARG A 252 8.45 7.02 -21.61
CA ARG A 252 9.55 6.99 -20.63
C ARG A 252 9.59 5.74 -19.76
N LEU A 253 8.51 4.96 -19.70
CA LEU A 253 8.45 3.71 -18.94
C LEU A 253 9.10 2.53 -19.67
N HIS A 254 9.53 2.72 -20.94
CA HIS A 254 10.21 1.71 -21.75
C HIS A 254 9.46 0.36 -21.84
N ILE A 255 8.12 0.39 -21.79
CA ILE A 255 7.26 -0.79 -21.87
C ILE A 255 7.18 -1.24 -23.33
N SER A 256 7.51 -2.50 -23.59
CA SER A 256 7.47 -3.05 -24.96
C SER A 256 6.07 -2.97 -25.57
N GLN A 257 5.99 -2.77 -26.88
CA GLN A 257 4.71 -2.68 -27.57
C GLN A 257 3.86 -3.95 -27.38
N ASP A 258 4.49 -5.12 -27.33
CA ASP A 258 3.81 -6.39 -27.09
C ASP A 258 3.11 -6.41 -25.72
N LEU A 259 3.79 -5.93 -24.67
CA LEU A 259 3.18 -5.86 -23.34
C LEU A 259 2.04 -4.84 -23.28
N GLN A 260 2.21 -3.68 -23.93
CA GLN A 260 1.14 -2.70 -24.04
C GLN A 260 -0.08 -3.30 -24.75
N ASN A 261 0.13 -4.03 -25.84
CA ASN A 261 -0.94 -4.69 -26.60
C ASN A 261 -1.67 -5.75 -25.76
N VAL A 262 -0.95 -6.53 -24.95
CA VAL A 262 -1.56 -7.49 -24.01
C VAL A 262 -2.50 -6.77 -23.03
N ILE A 263 -2.02 -5.71 -22.38
CA ILE A 263 -2.81 -4.96 -21.40
C ILE A 263 -4.03 -4.32 -22.07
N LEU A 264 -3.84 -3.66 -23.22
CA LEU A 264 -4.94 -3.02 -23.95
C LEU A 264 -5.97 -4.03 -24.46
N LYS A 265 -5.54 -5.23 -24.87
CA LYS A 265 -6.46 -6.32 -25.26
C LYS A 265 -7.28 -6.82 -24.08
N CYS A 266 -6.70 -6.90 -22.87
CA CYS A 266 -7.46 -7.20 -21.66
C CYS A 266 -8.54 -6.14 -21.38
N LEU A 267 -8.26 -4.87 -21.68
CA LEU A 267 -9.14 -3.73 -21.46
C LEU A 267 -10.18 -3.50 -22.56
N ALA A 268 -10.29 -4.40 -23.54
CA ALA A 268 -11.31 -4.31 -24.58
C ALA A 268 -12.71 -4.30 -23.95
N LYS A 269 -13.59 -3.41 -24.43
CA LYS A 269 -14.91 -3.20 -23.82
C LYS A 269 -15.80 -4.44 -23.96
N LYS A 270 -15.83 -5.03 -25.16
CA LYS A 270 -16.56 -6.27 -25.45
C LYS A 270 -15.76 -7.49 -24.96
N PRO A 271 -16.36 -8.42 -24.19
CA PRO A 271 -15.68 -9.65 -23.73
C PRO A 271 -15.06 -10.49 -24.87
N GLU A 272 -15.71 -10.54 -26.03
CA GLU A 272 -15.26 -11.33 -27.19
C GLU A 272 -13.98 -10.78 -27.81
N ALA A 273 -13.67 -9.50 -27.57
CA ALA A 273 -12.45 -8.86 -28.05
C ALA A 273 -11.25 -9.02 -27.08
N ARG A 274 -11.48 -9.58 -25.89
CA ARG A 274 -10.44 -9.86 -24.89
C ARG A 274 -9.75 -11.20 -25.20
N PHE A 275 -8.75 -11.55 -24.39
CA PHE A 275 -8.30 -12.94 -24.31
C PHE A 275 -9.45 -13.82 -23.81
N GLN A 276 -9.58 -15.04 -24.36
CA GLN A 276 -10.69 -15.92 -23.98
C GLN A 276 -10.35 -16.75 -22.73
N SER A 277 -9.08 -16.87 -22.38
CA SER A 277 -8.59 -17.42 -21.13
C SER A 277 -7.37 -16.65 -20.60
N VAL A 278 -7.18 -16.64 -19.27
CA VAL A 278 -5.93 -16.13 -18.67
C VAL A 278 -4.73 -16.98 -19.10
N GLY A 279 -4.92 -18.27 -19.38
CA GLY A 279 -3.89 -19.16 -19.90
C GLY A 279 -3.26 -18.71 -21.22
N GLU A 280 -3.97 -17.93 -22.04
CA GLU A 280 -3.41 -17.31 -23.27
C GLU A 280 -2.39 -16.21 -22.97
N ILE A 281 -2.46 -15.57 -21.80
CA ILE A 281 -1.62 -14.43 -21.43
C ILE A 281 -0.23 -14.91 -20.95
N ILE A 282 -0.20 -16.01 -20.20
CA ILE A 282 1.03 -16.59 -19.60
C ILE A 282 2.17 -16.76 -20.62
N PRO A 283 1.99 -17.47 -21.76
CA PRO A 283 3.08 -17.68 -22.71
C PRO A 283 3.51 -16.39 -23.43
N ILE A 284 2.68 -15.34 -23.44
CA ILE A 284 3.06 -14.04 -23.99
C ILE A 284 3.97 -13.32 -23.00
N LEU A 285 3.64 -13.36 -21.70
CA LEU A 285 4.47 -12.78 -20.63
C LEU A 285 5.86 -13.42 -20.58
N GLU A 286 5.94 -14.74 -20.78
CA GLU A 286 7.21 -15.49 -20.79
C GLU A 286 8.10 -15.19 -22.00
N LYS A 287 7.53 -14.68 -23.10
CA LYS A 287 8.29 -14.29 -24.31
C LYS A 287 8.84 -12.88 -24.23
N ILE A 288 8.36 -12.06 -23.31
CA ILE A 288 8.89 -10.69 -23.15
C ILE A 288 10.28 -10.81 -22.53
N PRO A 289 11.34 -10.38 -23.24
CA PRO A 289 12.70 -10.57 -22.76
C PRO A 289 12.89 -9.86 -21.42
N HIS A 290 13.46 -10.58 -20.47
CA HIS A 290 14.04 -9.99 -19.27
C HIS A 290 15.29 -9.22 -19.72
N GLN A 291 15.12 -7.98 -20.19
CA GLN A 291 16.28 -7.11 -20.33
C GLN A 291 16.77 -6.83 -18.92
N GLU A 292 17.75 -7.61 -18.47
CA GLU A 292 18.67 -7.16 -17.43
C GLU A 292 19.20 -5.82 -17.91
N GLN A 293 18.78 -4.74 -17.27
CA GLN A 293 19.35 -3.42 -17.52
C GLN A 293 20.82 -3.49 -17.10
N GLN A 294 21.68 -3.88 -18.04
CA GLN A 294 23.09 -3.54 -18.01
C GLN A 294 23.15 -2.03 -18.00
N ASN A 295 23.51 -1.47 -16.85
CA ASN A 295 23.78 -0.05 -16.66
C ASN A 295 24.83 0.42 -17.69
N HIS A 296 24.38 0.98 -18.81
CA HIS A 296 25.21 1.76 -19.72
C HIS A 296 25.36 3.16 -19.15
N TYR A 297 26.28 3.34 -18.20
CA TYR A 297 26.86 4.66 -17.94
C TYR A 297 27.92 4.93 -19.01
N PRO A 298 28.00 6.14 -19.59
CA PRO A 298 29.05 6.47 -20.55
C PRO A 298 30.42 6.32 -19.90
N GLU A 299 31.31 5.58 -20.56
CA GLU A 299 32.68 5.29 -20.11
C GLU A 299 33.46 6.58 -19.76
N LYS A 300 34.08 6.58 -18.58
CA LYS A 300 35.24 7.43 -18.26
C LYS A 300 36.52 6.62 -18.44
N PRO A 301 37.65 7.24 -18.85
CA PRO A 301 38.85 6.53 -19.27
C PRO A 301 39.49 5.74 -18.12
N SER A 302 40.02 4.57 -18.47
CA SER A 302 40.67 3.61 -17.61
C SER A 302 41.96 4.13 -16.96
N ALA A 303 42.13 3.78 -15.67
CA ALA A 303 43.41 3.80 -14.96
C ALA A 303 43.67 2.39 -14.38
N PRO A 304 44.95 2.01 -14.17
CA PRO A 304 45.43 0.64 -14.39
C PRO A 304 45.15 -0.33 -13.23
N LYS A 305 45.09 -1.62 -13.57
CA LYS A 305 44.84 -2.76 -12.67
C LYS A 305 45.94 -2.92 -11.59
N PRO A 306 45.58 -3.21 -10.33
CA PRO A 306 46.48 -3.82 -9.37
C PRO A 306 46.45 -5.38 -9.44
N PRO A 307 47.46 -6.09 -8.90
CA PRO A 307 47.68 -7.52 -9.08
C PRO A 307 46.78 -8.40 -8.20
N GLN A 308 46.71 -9.68 -8.58
CA GLN A 308 45.83 -10.73 -8.03
C GLN A 308 46.18 -11.22 -6.61
N LEU A 309 45.12 -11.81 -6.02
CA LEU A 309 44.89 -12.43 -4.71
C LEU A 309 46.04 -13.19 -4.02
N GLY A 310 46.04 -13.03 -2.69
CA GLY A 310 46.42 -14.03 -1.69
C GLY A 310 45.29 -14.21 -0.65
N SER A 311 45.16 -15.43 -0.14
CA SER A 311 44.03 -16.09 0.56
C SER A 311 43.79 -15.79 2.05
N PHE A 312 42.49 -15.74 2.45
CA PHE A 312 41.76 -16.05 3.74
C PHE A 312 42.33 -15.58 5.11
N PRO A 313 41.53 -15.33 6.21
CA PRO A 313 40.20 -15.90 6.55
C PRO A 313 39.16 -14.91 7.16
N SER A 314 37.97 -15.45 7.45
CA SER A 314 36.81 -14.81 8.09
C SER A 314 37.12 -14.03 9.37
N GLN A 315 36.75 -12.74 9.41
CA GLN A 315 36.50 -12.00 10.64
C GLN A 315 35.30 -11.05 10.48
N VAL A 316 34.34 -11.22 11.39
CA VAL A 316 33.22 -10.33 11.65
C VAL A 316 33.76 -8.95 12.02
N THR A 317 33.55 -7.93 11.18
CA THR A 317 33.84 -6.54 11.57
C THR A 317 32.86 -5.56 10.94
N GLN A 318 32.31 -4.70 11.80
CA GLN A 318 31.39 -3.61 11.52
C GLN A 318 31.93 -2.68 10.42
N THR A 319 31.13 -2.34 9.41
CA THR A 319 31.51 -1.40 8.35
C THR A 319 31.14 0.05 8.76
N PRO A 320 32.06 1.02 8.69
CA PRO A 320 31.77 2.42 8.99
C PRO A 320 31.01 3.08 7.82
N THR A 321 30.01 3.89 8.14
CA THR A 321 29.15 4.58 7.17
C THR A 321 29.90 5.75 6.51
N ILE A 322 30.02 5.73 5.18
CA ILE A 322 30.51 6.87 4.40
C ILE A 322 29.45 7.98 4.46
N ILE A 323 29.79 9.11 5.11
CA ILE A 323 28.94 10.30 5.24
C ILE A 323 28.93 11.03 3.89
N SER A 324 27.75 11.42 3.37
CA SER A 324 27.66 12.17 2.12
C SER A 324 28.08 13.64 2.33
N LYS A 325 28.63 14.33 1.30
CA LYS A 325 29.04 15.75 1.38
C LYS A 325 27.93 16.67 1.91
N VAL A 326 26.67 16.38 1.58
CA VAL A 326 25.47 17.13 2.05
C VAL A 326 25.27 16.98 3.57
N ASP A 327 25.61 15.82 4.14
CA ASP A 327 25.49 15.57 5.57
C ASP A 327 26.52 16.35 6.39
N GLU A 328 27.70 16.64 5.83
CA GLU A 328 28.69 17.52 6.47
C GLU A 328 28.18 18.95 6.65
N PHE A 329 27.50 19.51 5.63
CA PHE A 329 26.89 20.84 5.73
C PHE A 329 25.77 20.89 6.79
N TYR A 330 24.96 19.83 6.90
CA TYR A 330 23.94 19.77 7.95
C TYR A 330 24.54 19.70 9.36
N LEU A 331 25.67 19.00 9.53
CA LEU A 331 26.36 18.89 10.82
C LEU A 331 27.07 20.19 11.25
N GLN A 332 27.34 21.10 10.32
CA GLN A 332 27.92 22.43 10.59
C GLN A 332 26.87 23.50 10.93
N ALA A 333 25.59 23.21 10.78
CA ALA A 333 24.52 24.14 11.10
C ALA A 333 24.50 24.50 12.60
N SER A 334 24.19 25.76 12.92
CA SER A 334 24.01 26.29 14.28
C SER A 334 22.57 26.76 14.50
N TRP A 335 22.08 26.65 15.74
CA TRP A 335 20.71 27.05 16.08
C TRP A 335 20.48 28.54 15.78
N PRO A 336 19.37 28.92 15.12
CA PRO A 336 19.15 30.31 14.74
C PRO A 336 18.94 31.22 15.96
N MET A 337 19.59 32.39 15.96
CA MET A 337 19.52 33.35 17.07
C MET A 337 18.12 33.95 17.28
N ASP A 338 17.27 33.94 16.25
CA ASP A 338 15.89 34.41 16.31
C ASP A 338 14.92 33.36 16.88
N LYS A 339 15.41 32.17 17.25
CA LYS A 339 14.61 31.07 17.78
C LYS A 339 14.93 30.83 19.25
N PRO A 340 13.90 30.65 20.10
CA PRO A 340 14.12 30.40 21.51
C PRO A 340 14.80 29.05 21.72
N GLN A 341 15.70 29.00 22.69
CA GLN A 341 16.40 27.78 23.11
C GLN A 341 15.52 26.95 24.04
N GLN A 342 14.55 26.25 23.43
CA GLN A 342 13.58 25.41 24.12
C GLN A 342 13.17 24.22 23.24
N LYS A 343 12.41 23.27 23.79
CA LYS A 343 11.96 22.06 23.09
C LYS A 343 10.95 22.36 21.98
N ILE A 344 11.43 22.83 20.83
CA ILE A 344 10.62 23.22 19.69
C ILE A 344 11.07 22.54 18.40
N VAL A 345 10.15 22.51 17.45
CA VAL A 345 10.38 22.10 16.07
C VAL A 345 9.89 23.18 15.12
N PHE A 346 10.66 23.46 14.07
CA PHE A 346 10.23 24.36 13.01
C PHE A 346 10.86 23.98 11.66
N PRO A 347 10.20 24.30 10.54
CA PRO A 347 10.74 24.05 9.22
C PRO A 347 11.61 25.24 8.78
N LYS A 348 12.69 24.97 8.06
CA LYS A 348 13.56 26.00 7.45
C LYS A 348 14.17 25.44 6.17
N THR A 349 14.47 26.30 5.21
CA THR A 349 15.30 25.93 4.06
C THR A 349 16.78 26.08 4.40
N MET A 350 17.62 25.19 3.88
CA MET A 350 19.07 25.30 3.96
C MET A 350 19.66 25.32 2.56
N ASN A 351 20.59 26.25 2.33
CA ASN A 351 21.42 26.23 1.15
C ASN A 351 22.63 25.34 1.44
N VAL A 352 22.77 24.27 0.67
CA VAL A 352 23.86 23.31 0.78
C VAL A 352 24.43 23.18 -0.62
N GLY A 353 25.63 23.70 -0.87
CA GLY A 353 26.45 23.56 -2.09
C GLY A 353 25.72 23.48 -3.45
N ASP A 354 25.06 22.36 -3.70
CA ASP A 354 24.33 21.99 -4.91
C ASP A 354 22.84 22.38 -4.95
N GLY A 355 22.27 22.93 -3.87
CA GLY A 355 20.88 23.38 -3.89
C GLY A 355 20.31 23.90 -2.57
N ILE A 356 19.00 24.18 -2.61
CA ILE A 356 18.21 24.58 -1.45
C ILE A 356 17.34 23.40 -1.02
N TYR A 357 17.47 22.98 0.22
CA TYR A 357 16.80 21.79 0.76
C TYR A 357 15.84 22.15 1.90
N PRO A 358 14.68 21.48 2.00
CA PRO A 358 13.79 21.62 3.14
C PRO A 358 14.34 20.84 4.33
N THR A 359 14.35 21.48 5.50
CA THR A 359 14.88 20.90 6.73
C THR A 359 13.93 21.12 7.89
N LEU A 360 13.91 20.17 8.82
CA LEU A 360 13.15 20.21 10.06
C LEU A 360 14.13 20.37 11.22
N TRP A 361 14.06 21.49 11.92
CA TRP A 361 14.98 21.84 13.00
C TRP A 361 14.35 21.50 14.33
N VAL A 362 15.04 20.68 15.12
CA VAL A 362 14.48 20.12 16.35
C VAL A 362 15.45 20.36 17.49
N MET A 363 15.00 21.02 18.56
CA MET A 363 15.76 21.13 19.79
C MET A 363 15.16 20.23 20.87
N LEU A 364 16.00 19.37 21.46
CA LEU A 364 15.60 18.41 22.50
C LEU A 364 16.68 18.36 23.60
N GLU A 365 16.38 17.63 24.68
CA GLU A 365 17.41 17.21 25.63
C GLU A 365 18.38 16.24 24.94
N GLN A 366 19.66 16.32 25.30
CA GLN A 366 20.70 15.52 24.67
C GLN A 366 20.44 14.02 24.80
N GLN A 367 19.94 13.58 25.96
CA GLN A 367 19.56 12.18 26.17
C GLN A 367 18.40 11.77 25.26
N ASP A 368 17.41 12.63 25.05
CA ASP A 368 16.29 12.32 24.16
C ASP A 368 16.75 12.20 22.71
N ILE A 369 17.71 13.02 22.26
CA ILE A 369 18.30 12.88 20.91
C ILE A 369 18.94 11.50 20.74
N ILE A 370 19.77 11.08 21.70
CA ILE A 370 20.43 9.76 21.70
C ILE A 370 19.38 8.65 21.63
N ASN A 371 18.37 8.73 22.49
CA ASN A 371 17.26 7.79 22.55
C ASN A 371 16.46 7.71 21.23
N ARG A 372 16.52 8.76 20.39
CA ARG A 372 15.82 8.77 19.10
C ARG A 372 16.64 8.27 17.93
N MET A 373 17.95 8.09 18.04
CA MET A 373 18.83 7.72 16.91
C MET A 373 18.38 6.44 16.17
N SER A 374 17.83 5.46 16.90
CA SER A 374 17.33 4.18 16.37
C SER A 374 15.81 4.16 16.12
N SER A 375 15.15 5.32 16.10
CA SER A 375 13.70 5.39 15.93
C SER A 375 13.25 5.09 14.50
N ILE A 376 12.09 4.45 14.39
CA ILE A 376 11.35 4.38 13.13
C ILE A 376 10.82 5.78 12.82
N ARG A 377 10.98 6.20 11.56
CA ARG A 377 10.52 7.49 11.07
C ARG A 377 9.22 7.30 10.28
N TYR A 378 8.21 8.08 10.62
CA TYR A 378 6.96 8.16 9.89
C TYR A 378 6.61 9.62 9.63
N ASN A 379 6.06 9.91 8.46
CA ASN A 379 5.58 11.24 8.12
C ASN A 379 4.23 11.22 7.39
N GLN A 380 3.48 12.29 7.60
CA GLN A 380 2.17 12.53 7.00
C GLN A 380 1.92 14.03 6.89
N PHE A 381 1.17 14.45 5.89
CA PHE A 381 0.70 15.83 5.74
C PHE A 381 -0.82 15.89 5.80
N LEU A 382 -1.35 16.90 6.48
CA LEU A 382 -2.76 17.24 6.47
C LEU A 382 -2.91 18.64 5.89
N TYR A 383 -3.93 18.87 5.07
CA TYR A 383 -4.21 20.16 4.47
C TYR A 383 -5.60 20.65 4.81
N LEU A 384 -5.69 21.95 5.04
CA LEU A 384 -6.95 22.66 5.22
C LEU A 384 -6.94 23.91 4.34
N GLY A 385 -7.77 23.94 3.29
CA GLY A 385 -7.84 25.05 2.35
C GLY A 385 -8.65 26.27 2.83
N SER A 386 -9.49 26.11 3.86
CA SER A 386 -10.36 27.15 4.42
C SER A 386 -10.52 26.97 5.93
N PRO A 387 -10.52 28.03 6.76
CA PRO A 387 -10.64 29.45 6.39
C PRO A 387 -9.33 30.13 5.96
N HIS A 388 -8.19 29.46 6.18
CA HIS A 388 -6.84 29.91 5.79
C HIS A 388 -6.02 28.71 5.29
N PRO A 389 -5.52 28.69 4.04
CA PRO A 389 -4.74 27.60 3.48
C PRO A 389 -3.53 27.23 4.33
N MET A 390 -3.53 26.02 4.88
CA MET A 390 -2.49 25.59 5.81
C MET A 390 -2.23 24.10 5.71
N VAL A 391 -0.94 23.73 5.75
CA VAL A 391 -0.50 22.35 5.86
C VAL A 391 0.05 22.10 7.26
N LEU A 392 -0.39 21.00 7.87
CA LEU A 392 0.27 20.42 9.04
C LEU A 392 1.17 19.27 8.57
N TRP A 393 2.48 19.49 8.66
CA TRP A 393 3.51 18.51 8.38
C TRP A 393 3.85 17.77 9.68
N ILE A 394 3.53 16.48 9.70
CA ILE A 394 3.70 15.61 10.86
C ILE A 394 4.89 14.70 10.59
N THR A 395 5.89 14.77 11.48
CA THR A 395 6.97 13.77 11.55
C THR A 395 6.92 13.10 12.92
N VAL A 396 7.11 11.79 12.95
CA VAL A 396 7.11 10.98 14.18
C VAL A 396 8.36 10.13 14.24
N LEU A 397 9.06 10.21 15.36
CA LEU A 397 10.18 9.31 15.69
C LEU A 397 9.68 8.33 16.74
N TYR A 398 9.49 7.07 16.37
CA TYR A 398 8.99 6.05 17.26
C TYR A 398 10.11 5.16 17.80
N HIS A 399 10.29 5.19 19.13
CA HIS A 399 11.15 4.28 19.86
C HIS A 399 10.31 3.37 20.76
N GLN A 400 10.71 2.11 20.91
CA GLN A 400 9.95 1.12 21.70
C GLN A 400 9.85 1.52 23.18
N GLU A 401 10.98 1.85 23.80
CA GLU A 401 11.03 2.16 25.24
C GLU A 401 10.61 3.59 25.57
N HIS A 402 10.76 4.50 24.60
CA HIS A 402 10.57 5.94 24.83
C HIS A 402 9.35 6.50 24.09
N GLY A 403 8.54 5.62 23.48
CA GLY A 403 7.31 5.96 22.77
C GLY A 403 7.51 6.87 21.55
N PRO A 404 6.42 7.48 21.04
CA PRO A 404 6.48 8.41 19.90
C PRO A 404 6.96 9.80 20.33
N ARG A 405 7.92 10.36 19.57
CA ARG A 405 8.27 11.77 19.60
C ARG A 405 7.63 12.47 18.40
N TRP A 406 6.63 13.29 18.67
CA TRP A 406 5.89 14.04 17.66
C TRP A 406 6.59 15.35 17.33
N LEU A 407 6.79 15.60 16.04
CA LEU A 407 7.45 16.79 15.51
C LEU A 407 6.49 17.52 14.52
N PRO A 408 5.35 18.04 15.00
CA PRO A 408 4.40 18.73 14.14
C PRO A 408 4.90 20.13 13.76
N CYS A 409 4.82 20.50 12.50
CA CYS A 409 5.07 21.86 12.04
C CYS A 409 4.01 22.33 11.05
N TYR A 410 3.75 23.64 11.05
CA TYR A 410 2.70 24.24 10.22
C TYR A 410 3.34 25.05 9.11
N LEU A 411 2.94 24.77 7.87
CA LEU A 411 3.30 25.56 6.70
C LEU A 411 2.13 26.45 6.33
N ASP A 412 2.37 27.75 6.34
CA ASP A 412 1.40 28.75 5.92
C ASP A 412 1.55 28.98 4.41
N PHE A 413 0.63 28.44 3.62
CA PHE A 413 0.65 28.52 2.16
C PHE A 413 0.24 29.90 1.63
N LYS A 414 0.02 30.89 2.51
CA LYS A 414 -0.08 32.31 2.14
C LYS A 414 1.24 33.06 2.31
N THR A 415 2.26 32.45 2.90
CA THR A 415 3.60 33.03 3.02
C THR A 415 4.54 32.45 1.96
N ASP A 416 5.47 33.25 1.45
CA ASP A 416 6.46 32.80 0.47
C ASP A 416 7.30 31.64 1.02
N SER A 417 7.68 31.72 2.29
CA SER A 417 8.44 30.66 2.97
C SER A 417 7.66 29.35 3.04
N GLY A 418 6.37 29.39 3.42
CA GLY A 418 5.54 28.18 3.50
C GLY A 418 5.28 27.55 2.14
N LEU A 419 5.07 28.35 1.10
CA LEU A 419 4.93 27.87 -0.29
C LEU A 419 6.24 27.29 -0.82
N GLN A 420 7.36 27.96 -0.58
CA GLN A 420 8.68 27.48 -1.01
C GLN A 420 9.00 26.13 -0.37
N ILE A 421 8.81 26.01 0.95
CA ILE A 421 9.04 24.74 1.66
C ILE A 421 8.08 23.66 1.15
N GLY A 422 6.79 23.98 0.95
CA GLY A 422 5.82 23.05 0.38
C GLY A 422 6.24 22.49 -0.99
N ARG A 423 6.71 23.36 -1.90
CA ARG A 423 7.23 22.99 -3.22
C ARG A 423 8.52 22.16 -3.13
N LEU A 424 9.47 22.56 -2.28
CA LEU A 424 10.70 21.80 -2.09
C LEU A 424 10.42 20.40 -1.53
N LEU A 425 9.49 20.26 -0.58
CA LEU A 425 9.07 18.96 -0.05
C LEU A 425 8.43 18.08 -1.14
N SER A 426 7.59 18.65 -2.01
CA SER A 426 7.02 17.88 -3.14
C SER A 426 8.06 17.52 -4.19
N ASP A 427 8.94 18.44 -4.55
CA ASP A 427 9.86 18.29 -5.68
C ASP A 427 11.04 17.37 -5.32
N ILE A 428 11.64 17.56 -4.14
CA ILE A 428 12.78 16.75 -3.67
C ILE A 428 12.31 15.40 -3.13
N GLY A 429 11.16 15.34 -2.45
CA GLY A 429 10.61 14.10 -1.91
C GLY A 429 11.34 13.54 -0.69
N ASN A 430 12.28 14.28 -0.12
CA ASN A 430 12.88 13.97 1.17
C ASN A 430 13.29 15.27 1.89
N TYR A 431 13.57 15.17 3.18
CA TYR A 431 14.05 16.27 4.01
C TYR A 431 14.98 15.74 5.11
N ALA A 432 15.84 16.64 5.59
CA ALA A 432 16.70 16.36 6.75
C ALA A 432 16.06 16.88 8.04
N ILE A 433 16.20 16.12 9.12
CA ILE A 433 15.83 16.47 10.49
C ILE A 433 17.14 16.74 11.23
N LEU A 434 17.35 17.98 11.65
CA LEU A 434 18.56 18.43 12.32
C LEU A 434 18.27 18.56 13.82
N PHE A 435 19.06 17.87 14.64
CA PHE A 435 18.89 17.83 16.08
C PHE A 435 19.90 18.72 16.79
N PHE A 436 19.40 19.56 17.69
CA PHE A 436 20.18 20.47 18.53
C PHE A 436 19.91 20.19 20.00
N GLY A 437 20.98 20.14 20.80
CA GLY A 437 20.87 19.94 22.24
C GLY A 437 20.54 21.25 22.95
N LEU A 438 19.67 21.20 23.96
CA LEU A 438 19.37 22.36 24.81
C LEU A 438 20.61 22.98 25.47
N ASN A 439 21.67 22.21 25.74
CA ASN A 439 22.88 22.73 26.39
C ASN A 439 23.97 23.11 25.37
N GLU A 440 23.77 22.78 24.08
CA GLU A 440 24.76 22.96 23.03
C GLU A 440 24.10 23.35 21.70
N PRO A 441 23.55 24.58 21.60
CA PRO A 441 22.83 25.03 20.41
C PRO A 441 23.75 25.34 19.22
N GLN A 442 25.06 25.45 19.45
CA GLN A 442 26.03 25.94 18.45
C GLN A 442 26.34 24.95 17.34
N LYS A 443 26.01 23.66 17.52
CA LYS A 443 26.28 22.61 16.53
C LYS A 443 25.14 21.60 16.43
N CYS A 444 24.78 21.26 15.20
CA CYS A 444 23.89 20.14 14.91
C CYS A 444 24.52 18.83 15.40
N ARG A 445 23.86 18.14 16.33
CA ARG A 445 24.37 16.94 16.98
C ARG A 445 24.11 15.67 16.17
N HIS A 446 23.01 15.66 15.43
CA HIS A 446 22.61 14.51 14.64
C HIS A 446 21.72 14.94 13.48
N VAL A 447 21.78 14.18 12.40
CA VAL A 447 20.98 14.39 11.21
C VAL A 447 20.26 13.10 10.86
N MET A 448 18.95 13.16 10.67
CA MET A 448 18.18 12.07 10.12
C MET A 448 17.55 12.47 8.80
N LYS A 449 17.56 11.58 7.82
CA LYS A 449 16.80 11.77 6.58
C LYS A 449 15.44 11.09 6.67
N SER A 450 14.42 11.77 6.16
CA SER A 450 13.10 11.18 5.96
C SER A 450 12.66 11.38 4.52
N THR A 451 12.19 10.30 3.90
CA THR A 451 11.58 10.33 2.58
C THR A 451 10.08 10.58 2.71
N ILE A 452 9.50 11.25 1.73
CA ILE A 452 8.07 11.54 1.63
C ILE A 452 7.49 10.61 0.57
N ALA A 453 6.41 9.91 0.90
CA ALA A 453 5.74 9.02 -0.04
C ALA A 453 5.26 9.79 -1.29
N PRO A 454 5.37 9.23 -2.52
CA PRO A 454 5.00 9.91 -3.76
C PRO A 454 3.61 10.56 -3.73
N HIS A 455 2.58 9.87 -3.24
CA HIS A 455 1.23 10.44 -3.13
C HIS A 455 1.17 11.69 -2.23
N GLN A 456 1.97 11.75 -1.16
CA GLN A 456 2.03 12.95 -0.29
C GLN A 456 2.76 14.09 -1.00
N ARG A 457 3.73 13.79 -1.87
CA ARG A 457 4.40 14.79 -2.72
C ARG A 457 3.42 15.38 -3.73
N ASP A 458 2.60 14.55 -4.36
CA ASP A 458 1.58 15.00 -5.31
C ASP A 458 0.51 15.85 -4.63
N LEU A 459 0.04 15.44 -3.45
CA LEU A 459 -0.86 16.24 -2.63
C LEU A 459 -0.25 17.60 -2.27
N LEU A 460 1.00 17.62 -1.78
CA LEU A 460 1.71 18.88 -1.48
C LEU A 460 1.83 19.78 -2.71
N LYS A 461 2.10 19.20 -3.89
CA LYS A 461 2.18 19.94 -5.16
C LYS A 461 0.84 20.54 -5.53
N GLN A 462 -0.24 19.76 -5.47
CA GLN A 462 -1.61 20.22 -5.74
C GLN A 462 -2.03 21.33 -4.77
N TRP A 463 -1.78 21.16 -3.47
CA TRP A 463 -2.12 22.15 -2.44
C TRP A 463 -1.32 23.45 -2.61
N SER A 464 -0.02 23.35 -2.93
CA SER A 464 0.84 24.52 -3.17
C SER A 464 0.43 25.31 -4.41
N GLN A 465 -0.03 24.62 -5.46
CA GLN A 465 -0.57 25.25 -6.68
C GLN A 465 -1.94 25.89 -6.42
N GLY A 466 -2.84 25.15 -5.76
CA GLY A 466 -4.21 25.60 -5.47
C GLY A 466 -4.29 26.76 -4.48
N ALA A 467 -3.33 26.88 -3.55
CA ALA A 467 -3.34 27.94 -2.53
C ALA A 467 -3.19 29.37 -3.11
N SER A 468 -2.69 29.51 -4.34
CA SER A 468 -2.49 30.81 -4.99
C SER A 468 -3.82 31.46 -5.44
N GLY A 469 -4.91 30.69 -5.56
CA GLY A 469 -6.22 31.17 -6.07
C GLY A 469 -7.36 31.25 -5.05
N VAL A 470 -7.14 30.87 -3.78
CA VAL A 470 -8.22 30.77 -2.77
C VAL A 470 -8.45 32.11 -2.07
N LYS A 471 -9.70 32.62 -2.11
CA LYS A 471 -10.15 33.74 -1.25
C LYS A 471 -10.18 33.26 0.20
N HIS A 472 -9.40 33.89 1.09
CA HIS A 472 -9.38 33.56 2.51
C HIS A 472 -10.14 34.60 3.33
N TYR A 473 -10.88 34.13 4.34
CA TYR A 473 -11.76 34.97 5.15
C TYR A 473 -11.43 34.90 6.65
N GLY A 474 -10.48 34.06 7.08
CA GLY A 474 -10.17 33.85 8.50
C GLY A 474 -8.68 33.89 8.84
N LYS A 475 -8.39 34.02 10.14
CA LYS A 475 -7.02 34.13 10.68
C LYS A 475 -6.30 32.77 10.66
N PRO A 476 -4.98 32.70 10.38
CA PRO A 476 -4.19 31.45 10.36
C PRO A 476 -4.33 30.59 11.62
N GLN A 477 -4.52 31.22 12.78
CA GLN A 477 -4.69 30.57 14.07
C GLN A 477 -5.89 29.62 14.12
N ILE A 478 -6.96 29.92 13.36
CA ILE A 478 -8.16 29.07 13.30
C ILE A 478 -7.82 27.76 12.58
N SER A 479 -7.16 27.84 11.41
CA SER A 479 -6.71 26.65 10.68
C SER A 479 -5.72 25.82 11.49
N LYS A 480 -4.77 26.47 12.21
CA LYS A 480 -3.86 25.76 13.13
C LYS A 480 -4.63 24.96 14.18
N ARG A 481 -5.65 25.57 14.79
CA ARG A 481 -6.46 24.92 15.84
C ARG A 481 -7.23 23.72 15.29
N LEU A 482 -7.85 23.83 14.11
CA LEU A 482 -8.61 22.75 13.47
C LEU A 482 -7.69 21.59 13.06
N LEU A 483 -6.56 21.88 12.43
CA LEU A 483 -5.56 20.87 12.07
C LEU A 483 -5.00 20.18 13.32
N LYS A 484 -4.79 20.91 14.42
CA LYS A 484 -4.38 20.32 15.70
C LYS A 484 -5.42 19.32 16.23
N GLN A 485 -6.72 19.63 16.13
CA GLN A 485 -7.78 18.72 16.58
C GLN A 485 -7.81 17.43 15.75
N GLU A 486 -7.68 17.53 14.42
CA GLU A 486 -7.59 16.36 13.55
C GLU A 486 -6.32 15.53 13.82
N PHE A 487 -5.21 16.21 14.09
CA PHE A 487 -3.97 15.55 14.47
C PHE A 487 -4.10 14.73 15.75
N GLU A 488 -4.70 15.27 16.81
CA GLU A 488 -4.91 14.52 18.07
C GLU A 488 -5.75 13.25 17.85
N LYS A 489 -6.76 13.29 16.97
CA LYS A 489 -7.58 12.11 16.61
C LYS A 489 -6.77 11.03 15.87
N LEU A 490 -5.75 11.42 15.11
CA LEU A 490 -4.93 10.51 14.31
C LEU A 490 -3.80 9.86 15.11
N LYS A 491 -3.33 10.48 16.20
CA LYS A 491 -2.18 9.97 16.98
C LYS A 491 -2.31 8.49 17.38
N PRO A 492 -3.43 8.00 17.93
CA PRO A 492 -3.53 6.59 18.33
C PRO A 492 -3.36 5.63 17.15
N LYS A 493 -3.97 5.95 15.99
CA LYS A 493 -3.89 5.13 14.77
C LYS A 493 -2.47 5.07 14.21
N ILE A 494 -1.76 6.20 14.23
CA ILE A 494 -0.37 6.28 13.77
C ILE A 494 0.55 5.49 14.72
N VAL A 495 0.34 5.58 16.04
CA VAL A 495 1.13 4.79 17.00
C VAL A 495 0.88 3.31 16.83
N GLU A 496 -0.37 2.89 16.66
CA GLU A 496 -0.70 1.49 16.40
C GLU A 496 0.00 0.97 15.14
N LYS A 497 -0.01 1.75 14.04
CA LYS A 497 0.72 1.44 12.81
C LYS A 497 2.23 1.31 13.05
N LEU A 498 2.81 2.22 13.82
CA LEU A 498 4.25 2.24 14.13
C LEU A 498 4.69 1.07 15.03
N VAL A 499 3.86 0.70 16.02
CA VAL A 499 4.08 -0.50 16.86
C VAL A 499 4.13 -1.75 15.97
N LYS A 500 3.16 -1.89 15.06
CA LYS A 500 3.08 -3.03 14.12
C LYS A 500 4.28 -3.08 13.17
N LEU A 501 4.70 -1.93 12.63
CA LEU A 501 5.87 -1.81 11.75
C LEU A 501 7.21 -2.19 12.43
N ARG A 502 7.35 -1.99 13.74
CA ARG A 502 8.57 -2.38 14.47
C ARG A 502 8.57 -3.87 14.80
N ALA A 503 7.43 -4.41 15.22
CA ALA A 503 7.30 -5.84 15.53
C ALA A 503 7.71 -6.70 14.32
N SER A 504 7.37 -6.30 13.10
CA SER A 504 7.77 -6.99 11.88
C SER A 504 9.26 -6.84 11.52
N GLN A 505 9.95 -5.83 12.05
CA GLN A 505 11.40 -5.62 11.85
C GLN A 505 12.28 -6.33 12.88
N GLN A 506 11.75 -6.67 14.06
CA GLN A 506 12.46 -7.41 15.12
C GLN A 506 12.30 -8.94 15.03
N SER A 507 11.35 -9.43 14.22
CA SER A 507 11.16 -10.86 13.94
C SER A 507 11.95 -11.36 12.72
N ARG A 508 12.86 -10.53 12.19
CA ARG A 508 13.89 -10.85 11.21
C ARG A 508 15.25 -10.76 11.90
#